data_AF-A0A4Z0A7K9-F1
#
_entry.id   AF-A0A4Z0A7K9-F1
#
_cell.length_a   1.000
_cell.length_b   1.000
_cell.length_c   1.000
_cell.angle_alpha   90.00
_cell.angle_beta   90.00
_cell.angle_gamma   90.00
#
_symmetry.space_group_name_H-M   'P 1'
#
loop_
_entity.id
_entity.type
_entity.pdbx_description
1 polymer ?
#
loop_
_entity_poly.entity_id
_entity_poly.type
_entity_poly.pdbx_seq_one_letter_code
_entity_poly.pdbx_strand_id
1 'polypeptide(L)'
;MLVVADLPLNGLESHIAKTNKQLPANSQLQISLFNALKVFVVIGPPRVLYGLVTSLRKVRAPSGLDQSKVLFSQRKFAFGIRFLIIAVPYHSEYLRGAINKLFEEDLKGEELWSPSDFVSPDYNTEDLNVVDRSLCDRIFTLPIHWSKATDFSKTVTHAIDFGSGGISSIDPMVARNLDGRGVRVIVAGDKGKGDAELYSVRGVKHEQSWIKKWSPSLVKMSDGKIHIDTRFTRLLNKPPIMVAGMTPAAVRVGFVSAVVSVGYHVELAGGGHYSSAALRTKVAEIRSNIPAGVGLTLDALYVNPRQFGFQLPLWFAAGIPATEKAAEIIEGLASAGIRHVSFKPVPSMASDKVVIIAAANPTFPIILQWTGRAGGHHSCEDFHWPILSTYSSIRQ
;
A
#
# COMPACT_ATOMS: atom_id res chain seq x y z
N MET A 1 -17.84 11.41 19.38
CA MET A 1 -16.93 10.30 19.02
C MET A 1 -15.65 10.85 18.37
N LEU A 2 -14.51 10.14 18.46
CA LEU A 2 -13.20 10.61 18.02
C LEU A 2 -12.53 9.60 17.07
N VAL A 3 -12.27 10.00 15.82
CA VAL A 3 -11.46 9.20 14.88
C VAL A 3 -9.98 9.36 15.18
N VAL A 4 -9.25 8.25 15.21
CA VAL A 4 -7.79 8.19 15.22
C VAL A 4 -7.33 7.35 14.02
N ALA A 5 -6.54 7.95 13.14
CA ALA A 5 -6.06 7.33 11.89
C ALA A 5 -4.53 7.28 11.85
N ASP A 6 -3.96 6.18 11.35
CA ASP A 6 -2.53 5.90 11.22
C ASP A 6 -1.73 5.66 12.52
N LEU A 7 -2.42 5.49 13.65
CA LEU A 7 -1.84 5.00 14.90
C LEU A 7 -2.12 3.48 15.05
N PRO A 8 -1.12 2.63 15.35
CA PRO A 8 -1.36 1.20 15.61
C PRO A 8 -2.31 0.96 16.80
N LEU A 9 -3.13 -0.09 16.72
CA LEU A 9 -4.14 -0.42 17.75
C LEU A 9 -3.54 -0.50 19.16
N ASN A 10 -2.48 -1.28 19.34
CA ASN A 10 -1.79 -1.44 20.61
C ASN A 10 -1.28 -0.10 21.19
N GLY A 11 -0.84 0.82 20.32
CA GLY A 11 -0.44 2.17 20.70
C GLY A 11 -1.63 2.96 21.24
N LEU A 12 -2.75 2.95 20.51
CA LEU A 12 -3.98 3.63 20.91
C LEU A 12 -4.55 3.06 22.22
N GLU A 13 -4.63 1.73 22.34
CA GLU A 13 -5.10 1.03 23.54
C GLU A 13 -4.26 1.39 24.77
N SER A 14 -2.94 1.48 24.63
CA SER A 14 -2.05 1.89 25.72
C SER A 14 -2.38 3.32 26.21
N HIS A 15 -2.65 4.24 25.30
CA HIS A 15 -3.05 5.61 25.65
C HIS A 15 -4.43 5.65 26.31
N ILE A 16 -5.40 4.90 25.79
CA ILE A 16 -6.75 4.79 26.36
C ILE A 16 -6.70 4.19 27.77
N ALA A 17 -5.96 3.09 27.97
CA ALA A 17 -5.82 2.45 29.27
C ALA A 17 -5.20 3.40 30.31
N LYS A 18 -4.21 4.20 29.94
CA LYS A 18 -3.62 5.22 30.82
C LYS A 18 -4.63 6.31 31.18
N THR A 19 -5.44 6.76 30.22
CA THR A 19 -6.51 7.73 30.46
C THR A 19 -7.60 7.15 31.36
N ASN A 20 -8.07 5.93 31.09
CA ASN A 20 -9.13 5.27 31.85
C ASN A 20 -8.77 4.98 33.30
N LYS A 21 -7.48 4.75 33.62
CA LYS A 21 -7.02 4.60 35.01
C LYS A 21 -7.31 5.82 35.89
N GLN A 22 -7.51 7.00 35.29
CA GLN A 22 -7.78 8.24 36.00
C GLN A 22 -9.28 8.58 36.06
N LEU A 23 -10.15 7.70 35.55
CA LEU A 23 -11.56 7.98 35.33
C LEU A 23 -12.45 6.98 36.08
N PRO A 24 -13.60 7.44 36.59
CA PRO A 24 -14.62 6.53 37.09
C PRO A 24 -15.19 5.66 35.96
N ALA A 25 -15.77 4.51 36.32
CA ALA A 25 -16.29 3.53 35.36
C ALA A 25 -17.27 4.14 34.33
N ASN A 26 -18.13 5.07 34.77
CA ASN A 26 -19.11 5.77 33.94
C ASN A 26 -18.53 6.92 33.09
N SER A 27 -17.21 7.03 32.97
CA SER A 27 -16.55 8.05 32.14
C SER A 27 -15.39 7.49 31.32
N GLN A 28 -15.23 6.16 31.30
CA GLN A 28 -14.16 5.49 30.57
C GLN A 28 -14.35 5.60 29.06
N LEU A 29 -13.22 5.63 28.35
CA LEU A 29 -13.15 5.59 26.90
C LEU A 29 -13.06 4.15 26.41
N GLN A 30 -13.64 3.87 25.25
CA GLN A 30 -13.50 2.59 24.58
C GLN A 30 -13.30 2.77 23.07
N ILE A 31 -12.64 1.81 22.43
CA ILE A 31 -12.59 1.72 20.97
C ILE A 31 -13.81 0.90 20.55
N SER A 32 -14.61 1.45 19.64
CA SER A 32 -15.83 0.75 19.22
C SER A 32 -15.93 0.57 17.71
N LEU A 33 -15.34 1.43 16.90
CA LEU A 33 -15.31 1.21 15.44
C LEU A 33 -13.88 0.88 15.01
N PHE A 34 -13.70 -0.32 14.49
CA PHE A 34 -12.47 -0.82 13.90
C PHE A 34 -12.61 -0.74 12.38
N ASN A 35 -12.48 0.49 11.91
CA ASN A 35 -12.77 0.92 10.55
C ASN A 35 -11.74 0.41 9.53
N ALA A 36 -10.47 0.36 9.91
CA ALA A 36 -9.39 -0.24 9.13
C ALA A 36 -8.26 -0.69 10.07
N LEU A 37 -7.19 -1.30 9.53
CA LEU A 37 -6.05 -1.78 10.31
C LEU A 37 -5.41 -0.71 11.21
N LYS A 38 -5.50 0.57 10.83
CA LYS A 38 -5.01 1.72 11.60
C LYS A 38 -6.01 2.88 11.65
N VAL A 39 -7.30 2.60 11.50
CA VAL A 39 -8.34 3.63 11.60
C VAL A 39 -9.37 3.16 12.60
N PHE A 40 -9.50 3.90 13.69
CA PHE A 40 -10.31 3.54 14.83
C PHE A 40 -11.18 4.71 15.27
N VAL A 41 -12.32 4.41 15.89
CA VAL A 41 -13.15 5.43 16.55
C VAL A 41 -13.25 5.14 18.04
N VAL A 42 -12.83 6.13 18.83
CA VAL A 42 -12.89 6.14 20.28
C VAL A 42 -14.16 6.83 20.74
N ILE A 43 -14.85 6.23 21.70
CA ILE A 43 -16.14 6.66 22.22
C ILE A 43 -16.02 6.91 23.71
N GLY A 44 -16.71 7.96 24.16
CA GLY A 44 -16.76 8.38 25.56
C GLY A 44 -17.17 9.84 25.69
N PRO A 45 -17.21 10.37 26.93
CA PRO A 45 -17.68 11.72 27.19
C PRO A 45 -16.80 12.75 26.48
N PRO A 46 -17.37 13.81 25.87
CA PRO A 46 -16.61 14.78 25.08
C PRO A 46 -15.41 15.41 25.81
N ARG A 47 -15.59 15.74 27.10
CA ARG A 47 -14.53 16.29 27.96
C ARG A 47 -13.36 15.32 28.13
N VAL A 48 -13.64 14.02 28.24
CA VAL A 48 -12.63 12.98 28.40
C VAL A 48 -11.90 12.72 27.08
N LEU A 49 -12.63 12.68 25.97
CA LEU A 49 -12.04 12.57 24.62
C LEU A 49 -11.06 13.73 24.35
N TYR A 50 -11.38 14.95 24.79
CA TYR A 50 -10.45 16.08 24.70
C TYR A 50 -9.16 15.87 25.51
N GLY A 51 -9.26 15.25 26.68
CA GLY A 51 -8.10 14.82 27.48
C GLY A 51 -7.22 13.81 26.72
N LEU A 52 -7.83 12.81 26.08
CA LEU A 52 -7.11 11.86 25.22
C LEU A 52 -6.41 12.56 24.05
N VAL A 53 -7.09 13.48 23.35
CA VAL A 53 -6.49 14.29 22.27
C VAL A 53 -5.26 15.04 22.75
N THR A 54 -5.33 15.64 23.95
CA THR A 54 -4.20 16.38 24.55
C THR A 54 -3.01 15.46 24.83
N SER A 55 -3.26 14.24 25.31
CA SER A 55 -2.22 13.23 25.53
C SER A 55 -1.59 12.76 24.21
N LEU A 56 -2.42 12.44 23.21
CA LEU A 56 -1.97 11.98 21.89
C LEU A 56 -1.17 13.04 21.13
N ARG A 57 -1.52 14.32 21.25
CA ARG A 57 -0.76 15.43 20.64
C ARG A 57 0.70 15.50 21.10
N LYS A 58 1.02 15.05 22.32
CA LYS A 58 2.40 15.06 22.85
C LYS A 58 3.31 14.04 22.16
N VAL A 59 2.75 12.93 21.69
CA VAL A 59 3.50 11.84 21.03
C VAL A 59 3.43 11.90 19.50
N ARG A 60 2.47 12.67 18.96
CA ARG A 60 2.30 12.90 17.52
C ARG A 60 3.47 13.69 16.94
N ALA A 61 3.94 13.27 15.76
CA ALA A 61 4.87 14.04 14.96
C ALA A 61 4.21 15.36 14.50
N PRO A 62 4.90 16.51 14.62
CA PRO A 62 4.47 17.77 13.99
C PRO A 62 4.22 17.58 12.49
N SER A 63 3.20 18.27 11.96
CA SER A 63 2.94 18.26 10.52
C SER A 63 4.16 18.79 9.76
N GLY A 64 4.60 18.06 8.74
CA GLY A 64 5.76 18.45 7.92
C GLY A 64 7.13 18.14 8.55
N LEU A 65 7.19 17.47 9.71
CA LEU A 65 8.47 17.04 10.27
C LEU A 65 9.14 15.98 9.36
N ASP A 66 10.28 16.32 8.76
CA ASP A 66 11.10 15.38 8.02
C ASP A 66 11.81 14.41 8.97
N GLN A 67 11.45 13.13 8.87
CA GLN A 67 12.04 12.04 9.64
C GLN A 67 12.80 11.06 8.72
N SER A 68 13.08 11.40 7.46
CA SER A 68 13.75 10.52 6.48
C SER A 68 15.13 10.05 6.94
N LYS A 69 15.85 10.88 7.71
CA LYS A 69 17.18 10.57 8.28
C LYS A 69 17.13 9.95 9.69
N VAL A 70 15.93 9.80 10.26
CA VAL A 70 15.72 9.13 11.54
C VAL A 70 15.40 7.66 11.28
N LEU A 71 16.05 6.76 12.00
CA LEU A 71 15.77 5.32 11.93
C LEU A 71 14.28 5.07 12.14
N PHE A 72 13.68 4.25 11.28
CA PHE A 72 12.23 4.02 11.27
C PHE A 72 11.65 3.69 12.65
N SER A 73 12.33 2.86 13.44
CA SER A 73 11.90 2.46 14.80
C SER A 73 11.93 3.58 15.85
N GLN A 74 12.64 4.68 15.58
CA GLN A 74 12.80 5.83 16.46
C GLN A 74 11.95 7.03 16.03
N ARG A 75 11.22 6.91 14.91
CA ARG A 75 10.36 7.98 14.41
C ARG A 75 9.17 8.21 15.34
N LYS A 76 8.77 9.46 15.47
CA LYS A 76 7.47 9.82 16.04
C LYS A 76 6.37 9.39 15.07
N PHE A 77 5.27 8.90 15.62
CA PHE A 77 4.10 8.52 14.83
C PHE A 77 3.46 9.76 14.19
N ALA A 78 3.31 9.74 12.87
CA ALA A 78 2.47 10.68 12.15
C ALA A 78 1.07 10.06 12.04
N PHE A 79 0.08 10.65 12.72
CA PHE A 79 -1.28 10.12 12.77
C PHE A 79 -2.32 11.23 12.85
N GLY A 80 -3.51 10.99 12.29
CA GLY A 80 -4.64 11.92 12.28
C GLY A 80 -5.55 11.73 13.48
N ILE A 81 -6.13 12.83 13.97
CA ILE A 81 -7.14 12.82 15.04
C ILE A 81 -8.22 13.84 14.69
N ARG A 82 -9.50 13.42 14.69
CA ARG A 82 -10.63 14.31 14.34
C ARG A 82 -11.90 13.89 15.09
N PHE A 83 -12.63 14.86 15.64
CA PHE A 83 -13.97 14.59 16.19
C PHE A 83 -14.98 14.34 15.07
N LEU A 84 -15.84 13.35 15.25
CA LEU A 84 -16.99 13.14 14.38
C LEU A 84 -18.14 14.06 14.80
N ILE A 85 -18.91 14.54 13.82
CA ILE A 85 -20.13 15.32 14.03
C ILE A 85 -21.26 14.34 14.34
N ILE A 86 -21.18 13.69 15.50
CA ILE A 86 -22.15 12.71 16.01
C ILE A 86 -22.43 13.05 17.47
N ALA A 87 -23.70 13.26 17.81
CA ALA A 87 -24.15 13.67 19.14
C ALA A 87 -24.34 12.48 20.11
N VAL A 88 -24.54 11.27 19.58
CA VAL A 88 -24.86 10.07 20.35
C VAL A 88 -23.63 9.14 20.42
N PRO A 89 -23.33 8.54 21.59
CA PRO A 89 -22.23 7.59 21.74
C PRO A 89 -22.66 6.17 21.32
N TYR A 90 -22.99 5.97 20.05
CA TYR A 90 -23.29 4.64 19.50
C TYR A 90 -22.19 3.63 19.76
N HIS A 91 -22.47 2.33 19.68
CA HIS A 91 -21.50 1.25 19.91
C HIS A 91 -20.80 1.37 21.28
N SER A 92 -21.53 1.73 22.33
CA SER A 92 -20.91 1.89 23.65
C SER A 92 -21.79 1.53 24.82
N GLU A 93 -21.12 1.26 25.93
CA GLU A 93 -21.77 0.95 27.21
C GLU A 93 -22.63 2.10 27.75
N TYR A 94 -22.44 3.32 27.23
CA TYR A 94 -23.27 4.48 27.55
C TYR A 94 -24.72 4.33 27.06
N LEU A 95 -24.98 3.44 26.09
CA LEU A 95 -26.31 3.12 25.60
C LEU A 95 -26.85 1.79 26.15
N ARG A 96 -26.16 1.19 27.14
CA ARG A 96 -26.66 -0.02 27.80
C ARG A 96 -28.03 0.27 28.43
N GLY A 97 -28.99 -0.62 28.15
CA GLY A 97 -30.37 -0.48 28.61
C GLY A 97 -31.27 0.41 27.74
N ALA A 98 -30.71 1.20 26.80
CA ALA A 98 -31.53 1.96 25.86
C ALA A 98 -32.30 1.06 24.87
N ILE A 99 -31.77 -0.14 24.58
CA ILE A 99 -32.47 -1.16 23.81
C ILE A 99 -33.75 -1.60 24.54
N ASN A 100 -33.69 -1.85 25.85
CA ASN A 100 -34.90 -2.23 26.60
C ASN A 100 -35.95 -1.14 26.53
N LYS A 101 -35.55 0.13 26.70
CA LYS A 101 -36.47 1.26 26.59
C LYS A 101 -37.10 1.38 25.21
N LEU A 102 -36.31 1.24 24.14
CA LEU A 102 -36.83 1.23 22.77
C LEU A 102 -37.90 0.14 22.60
N PHE A 103 -37.65 -1.06 23.09
CA PHE A 103 -38.61 -2.17 22.98
C PHE A 103 -39.83 -1.99 23.86
N GLU A 104 -39.69 -1.50 25.09
CA GLU A 104 -40.79 -1.34 26.04
C GLU A 104 -41.67 -0.11 25.71
N GLU A 105 -41.05 1.02 25.39
CA GLU A 105 -41.73 2.31 25.23
C GLU A 105 -42.18 2.55 23.77
N ASP A 106 -41.30 2.29 22.80
CA ASP A 106 -41.56 2.65 21.39
C ASP A 106 -42.14 1.48 20.58
N LEU A 107 -41.52 0.29 20.68
CA LEU A 107 -41.97 -0.91 19.95
C LEU A 107 -43.03 -1.71 20.70
N LYS A 108 -43.27 -1.44 21.98
CA LYS A 108 -44.24 -2.13 22.84
C LYS A 108 -44.11 -3.66 22.84
N GLY A 109 -42.89 -4.16 22.73
CA GLY A 109 -42.55 -5.58 22.66
C GLY A 109 -42.76 -6.24 21.30
N GLU A 110 -43.10 -5.48 20.26
CA GLU A 110 -43.20 -5.97 18.89
C GLU A 110 -41.81 -6.12 18.26
N GLU A 111 -41.61 -7.24 17.55
CA GLU A 111 -40.49 -7.42 16.62
C GLU A 111 -41.01 -7.07 15.22
N LEU A 112 -40.34 -6.13 14.56
CA LEU A 112 -40.62 -5.63 13.23
C LEU A 112 -40.18 -6.60 12.14
N TRP A 113 -39.08 -7.34 12.36
CA TRP A 113 -38.53 -8.27 11.38
C TRP A 113 -38.36 -9.68 11.93
N SER A 114 -38.65 -10.65 11.05
CA SER A 114 -38.38 -12.07 11.25
C SER A 114 -37.21 -12.53 10.38
N PRO A 115 -36.56 -13.66 10.71
CA PRO A 115 -35.44 -14.16 9.90
C PRO A 115 -35.85 -14.50 8.47
N SER A 116 -37.11 -14.89 8.27
CA SER A 116 -37.71 -15.17 6.96
C SER A 116 -37.86 -13.95 6.06
N ASP A 117 -37.82 -12.73 6.62
CA ASP A 117 -37.93 -11.50 5.84
C ASP A 117 -36.62 -11.16 5.10
N PHE A 118 -35.50 -11.82 5.44
CA PHE A 118 -34.20 -11.60 4.83
C PHE A 118 -33.94 -12.57 3.69
N VAL A 119 -33.90 -12.04 2.46
CA VAL A 119 -33.65 -12.81 1.22
C VAL A 119 -32.14 -13.02 0.97
N SER A 120 -31.29 -12.23 1.62
CA SER A 120 -29.83 -12.30 1.49
C SER A 120 -29.15 -12.31 2.86
N PRO A 121 -28.02 -13.02 3.02
CA PRO A 121 -27.28 -13.03 4.28
C PRO A 121 -26.76 -11.63 4.61
N ASP A 122 -27.05 -11.16 5.82
CA ASP A 122 -26.36 -10.01 6.40
C ASP A 122 -25.01 -10.48 6.96
N TYR A 123 -23.93 -9.96 6.38
CA TYR A 123 -22.55 -10.33 6.69
C TYR A 123 -22.12 -9.92 8.10
N ASN A 124 -22.90 -9.10 8.79
CA ASN A 124 -22.66 -8.71 10.17
C ASN A 124 -23.72 -9.29 11.13
N THR A 125 -24.45 -10.35 10.79
CA THR A 125 -25.36 -11.04 11.73
C THR A 125 -24.98 -12.52 11.87
N GLU A 126 -24.18 -12.84 12.88
CA GLU A 126 -23.85 -14.24 13.20
C GLU A 126 -25.03 -14.98 13.85
N ASP A 127 -25.99 -14.25 14.47
CA ASP A 127 -27.19 -14.80 15.10
C ASP A 127 -28.44 -14.08 14.57
N LEU A 128 -29.21 -14.77 13.74
CA LEU A 128 -30.46 -14.27 13.17
C LEU A 128 -31.72 -14.69 13.95
N ASN A 129 -31.62 -15.41 15.07
CA ASN A 129 -32.82 -15.92 15.76
C ASN A 129 -33.71 -14.83 16.38
N VAL A 130 -33.17 -13.64 16.70
CA VAL A 130 -33.90 -12.45 17.15
C VAL A 130 -33.30 -11.23 16.43
N VAL A 131 -33.96 -10.80 15.36
CA VAL A 131 -33.37 -9.86 14.39
C VAL A 131 -33.24 -8.47 14.99
N ASP A 132 -34.34 -7.88 15.48
CA ASP A 132 -34.37 -6.46 15.81
C ASP A 132 -33.48 -6.15 17.01
N ARG A 133 -33.54 -7.01 18.03
CA ARG A 133 -32.74 -6.83 19.23
C ARG A 133 -31.25 -6.99 18.94
N SER A 134 -30.89 -7.97 18.10
CA SER A 134 -29.52 -8.17 17.63
C SER A 134 -29.02 -6.96 16.84
N LEU A 135 -29.86 -6.42 15.95
CA LEU A 135 -29.54 -5.21 15.18
C LEU A 135 -29.35 -3.98 16.08
N CYS A 136 -30.26 -3.78 17.03
CA CYS A 136 -30.18 -2.70 18.01
C CYS A 136 -28.90 -2.81 18.85
N ASP A 137 -28.53 -4.00 19.32
CA ASP A 137 -27.30 -4.22 20.08
C ASP A 137 -26.05 -3.86 19.26
N ARG A 138 -26.04 -4.23 17.96
CA ARG A 138 -24.95 -3.86 17.03
C ARG A 138 -24.80 -2.37 16.81
N ILE A 139 -25.89 -1.60 16.89
CA ILE A 139 -25.88 -0.14 16.74
C ILE A 139 -25.58 0.55 18.07
N PHE A 140 -26.16 0.08 19.17
CA PHE A 140 -26.16 0.80 20.44
C PHE A 140 -24.92 0.48 21.27
N THR A 141 -24.53 -0.78 21.40
CA THR A 141 -23.59 -1.25 22.43
C THR A 141 -22.36 -1.93 21.82
N LEU A 142 -22.53 -2.83 20.87
CA LEU A 142 -21.45 -3.67 20.37
C LEU A 142 -20.48 -2.91 19.45
N PRO A 143 -19.18 -3.25 19.51
CA PRO A 143 -18.21 -2.73 18.57
C PRO A 143 -18.41 -3.29 17.17
N ILE A 144 -17.98 -2.52 16.18
CA ILE A 144 -18.02 -2.87 14.77
C ILE A 144 -16.60 -3.12 14.25
N HIS A 145 -16.40 -4.27 13.60
CA HIS A 145 -15.16 -4.62 12.92
C HIS A 145 -15.35 -4.62 11.41
N TRP A 146 -15.09 -3.49 10.77
CA TRP A 146 -15.40 -3.29 9.34
C TRP A 146 -14.65 -4.27 8.43
N SER A 147 -13.39 -4.57 8.74
CA SER A 147 -12.62 -5.56 7.97
C SER A 147 -13.21 -6.96 7.99
N LYS A 148 -13.95 -7.33 9.06
CA LYS A 148 -14.66 -8.61 9.15
C LYS A 148 -16.02 -8.52 8.45
N ALA A 149 -16.78 -7.46 8.73
CA ALA A 149 -18.09 -7.23 8.12
C ALA A 149 -18.03 -7.11 6.59
N THR A 150 -16.93 -6.58 6.05
CA THR A 150 -16.68 -6.49 4.61
C THR A 150 -15.72 -7.56 4.11
N ASP A 151 -15.56 -8.69 4.82
CA ASP A 151 -14.79 -9.82 4.31
C ASP A 151 -15.61 -10.61 3.28
N PHE A 152 -15.93 -9.95 2.17
CA PHE A 152 -16.75 -10.50 1.12
C PHE A 152 -16.18 -11.81 0.57
N SER A 153 -17.09 -12.70 0.17
CA SER A 153 -16.70 -13.93 -0.51
C SER A 153 -15.89 -13.64 -1.78
N LYS A 154 -15.08 -14.61 -2.22
CA LYS A 154 -14.21 -14.45 -3.40
C LYS A 154 -14.97 -14.25 -4.72
N THR A 155 -16.30 -14.45 -4.73
CA THR A 155 -17.16 -14.27 -5.91
C THR A 155 -17.70 -12.85 -6.03
N VAL A 156 -17.67 -12.06 -4.94
CA VAL A 156 -18.08 -10.65 -4.98
C VAL A 156 -17.08 -9.86 -5.82
N THR A 157 -17.61 -9.14 -6.81
CA THR A 157 -16.82 -8.29 -7.73
C THR A 157 -17.10 -6.81 -7.53
N HIS A 158 -18.26 -6.47 -6.96
CA HIS A 158 -18.73 -5.12 -6.76
C HIS A 158 -19.36 -4.98 -5.37
N ALA A 159 -19.15 -3.84 -4.72
CA ALA A 159 -19.85 -3.40 -3.53
C ALA A 159 -20.48 -2.05 -3.83
N ILE A 160 -21.76 -1.89 -3.53
CA ILE A 160 -22.50 -0.64 -3.79
C ILE A 160 -22.79 0.00 -2.44
N ASP A 161 -22.27 1.20 -2.21
CA ASP A 161 -22.65 2.01 -1.05
C ASP A 161 -23.84 2.89 -1.41
N PHE A 162 -24.91 2.79 -0.62
CA PHE A 162 -26.08 3.67 -0.68
C PHE A 162 -26.08 4.69 0.47
N GLY A 163 -24.99 4.74 1.26
CA GLY A 163 -24.83 5.57 2.43
C GLY A 163 -24.82 7.06 2.10
N SER A 164 -25.33 7.86 3.04
CA SER A 164 -25.26 9.32 2.97
C SER A 164 -23.87 9.81 3.37
N GLY A 165 -23.24 10.63 2.53
CA GLY A 165 -21.96 11.27 2.91
C GLY A 165 -21.10 11.78 1.75
N GLY A 166 -21.43 11.42 0.50
CA GLY A 166 -20.66 11.82 -0.68
C GLY A 166 -19.16 11.53 -0.50
N ILE A 167 -18.31 12.53 -0.75
CA ILE A 167 -16.84 12.38 -0.62
C ILE A 167 -16.37 12.10 0.83
N SER A 168 -17.18 12.42 1.84
CA SER A 168 -16.85 12.18 3.26
C SER A 168 -17.49 10.91 3.85
N SER A 169 -18.09 10.07 2.99
CA SER A 169 -18.70 8.80 3.36
C SER A 169 -17.66 7.76 3.82
N ILE A 170 -18.16 6.57 4.14
CA ILE A 170 -17.34 5.41 4.48
C ILE A 170 -16.59 4.83 3.26
N ASP A 171 -16.90 5.31 2.05
CA ASP A 171 -16.44 4.72 0.78
C ASP A 171 -14.94 4.74 0.56
N PRO A 172 -14.23 5.88 0.70
CA PRO A 172 -12.80 5.89 0.45
C PRO A 172 -12.06 4.93 1.39
N MET A 173 -12.62 4.72 2.58
CA MET A 173 -12.10 3.78 3.56
C MET A 173 -12.39 2.32 3.17
N VAL A 174 -13.63 1.99 2.77
CA VAL A 174 -13.98 0.63 2.31
C VAL A 174 -13.21 0.27 1.04
N ALA A 175 -13.15 1.17 0.06
CA ALA A 175 -12.37 0.99 -1.15
C ALA A 175 -10.89 0.72 -0.85
N ARG A 176 -10.30 1.48 0.09
CA ARG A 176 -8.91 1.25 0.54
C ARG A 176 -8.72 -0.08 1.26
N ASN A 177 -9.70 -0.53 2.05
CA ASN A 177 -9.64 -1.83 2.73
C ASN A 177 -9.74 -3.01 1.75
N LEU A 178 -10.46 -2.82 0.64
CA LEU A 178 -10.70 -3.83 -0.39
C LEU A 178 -9.69 -3.77 -1.55
N ASP A 179 -8.79 -2.80 -1.52
CA ASP A 179 -7.82 -2.59 -2.58
C ASP A 179 -7.01 -3.87 -2.84
N GLY A 180 -6.88 -4.20 -4.12
CA GLY A 180 -6.23 -5.42 -4.56
C GLY A 180 -6.96 -6.74 -4.39
N ARG A 181 -8.14 -6.75 -3.75
CA ARG A 181 -9.01 -7.94 -3.73
C ARG A 181 -9.75 -8.15 -5.05
N GLY A 182 -9.80 -7.12 -5.91
CA GLY A 182 -10.60 -7.14 -7.13
C GLY A 182 -12.09 -6.89 -6.89
N VAL A 183 -12.41 -6.18 -5.81
CA VAL A 183 -13.76 -5.71 -5.50
C VAL A 183 -13.84 -4.24 -5.83
N ARG A 184 -14.75 -3.87 -6.72
CA ARG A 184 -15.01 -2.49 -7.11
C ARG A 184 -16.07 -1.85 -6.22
N VAL A 185 -15.72 -0.76 -5.54
CA VAL A 185 -16.69 0.00 -4.73
C VAL A 185 -17.34 1.07 -5.61
N ILE A 186 -18.67 1.08 -5.67
CA ILE A 186 -19.49 2.05 -6.39
C ILE A 186 -20.32 2.82 -5.36
N VAL A 187 -20.29 4.16 -5.43
CA VAL A 187 -21.05 5.03 -4.54
C VAL A 187 -22.32 5.50 -5.26
N ALA A 188 -23.48 5.14 -4.71
CA ALA A 188 -24.77 5.53 -5.24
C ALA A 188 -25.35 6.71 -4.44
N GLY A 189 -26.04 7.63 -5.13
CA GLY A 189 -26.85 8.68 -4.51
C GLY A 189 -26.25 10.09 -4.49
N ASP A 190 -25.02 10.31 -4.97
CA ASP A 190 -24.36 11.63 -4.99
C ASP A 190 -24.48 12.38 -6.34
N LYS A 191 -25.37 11.94 -7.25
CA LYS A 191 -25.47 12.42 -8.66
C LYS A 191 -24.10 12.50 -9.35
N GLY A 192 -23.19 11.62 -8.93
CA GLY A 192 -21.78 11.66 -9.25
C GLY A 192 -21.36 10.57 -10.22
N LYS A 193 -20.05 10.30 -10.27
CA LYS A 193 -19.48 9.26 -11.14
C LYS A 193 -20.01 7.86 -10.82
N GLY A 194 -20.35 7.58 -9.57
CA GLY A 194 -20.84 6.27 -9.14
C GLY A 194 -22.25 5.97 -9.65
N ASP A 195 -23.17 6.94 -9.63
CA ASP A 195 -24.50 6.77 -10.24
C ASP A 195 -24.42 6.54 -11.75
N ALA A 196 -23.61 7.35 -12.44
CA ALA A 196 -23.40 7.19 -13.88
C ALA A 196 -22.85 5.80 -14.22
N GLU A 197 -22.02 5.24 -13.36
CA GLU A 197 -21.50 3.90 -13.50
C GLU A 197 -22.51 2.81 -13.16
N LEU A 198 -23.24 2.96 -12.05
CA LEU A 198 -24.25 2.01 -11.59
C LEU A 198 -25.37 1.83 -12.60
N TYR A 199 -25.83 2.91 -13.23
CA TYR A 199 -26.91 2.89 -14.23
C TYR A 199 -26.40 2.65 -15.66
N SER A 200 -25.09 2.50 -15.87
CA SER A 200 -24.55 2.27 -17.20
C SER A 200 -24.88 0.86 -17.68
N VAL A 201 -25.54 0.77 -18.84
CA VAL A 201 -25.83 -0.51 -19.52
C VAL A 201 -24.63 -1.05 -20.33
N ARG A 202 -23.50 -0.34 -20.34
CA ARG A 202 -22.27 -0.71 -21.07
C ARG A 202 -21.03 -0.44 -20.22
N GLY A 203 -19.95 -1.18 -20.49
CA GLY A 203 -18.63 -0.85 -19.95
C GLY A 203 -18.52 -1.03 -18.43
N VAL A 204 -19.08 -2.12 -17.90
CA VAL A 204 -18.88 -2.54 -16.51
C VAL A 204 -17.37 -2.61 -16.25
N LYS A 205 -16.90 -1.79 -15.30
CA LYS A 205 -15.49 -1.75 -14.92
C LYS A 205 -15.26 -2.76 -13.81
N HIS A 206 -14.12 -3.41 -13.83
CA HIS A 206 -13.72 -4.35 -12.78
C HIS A 206 -12.43 -3.88 -12.13
N GLU A 207 -12.35 -4.03 -10.81
CA GLU A 207 -11.08 -3.91 -10.12
C GLU A 207 -10.26 -5.19 -10.28
N GLN A 208 -8.95 -5.00 -10.35
CA GLN A 208 -8.06 -6.12 -10.54
C GLN A 208 -7.68 -6.76 -9.22
N SER A 209 -7.93 -8.06 -9.09
CA SER A 209 -7.35 -8.86 -8.02
C SER A 209 -5.84 -9.03 -8.22
N TRP A 210 -5.05 -8.54 -7.26
CA TRP A 210 -3.59 -8.56 -7.31
C TRP A 210 -3.04 -9.98 -7.34
N ILE A 211 -3.63 -10.87 -6.52
CA ILE A 211 -3.28 -12.28 -6.50
C ILE A 211 -3.61 -12.95 -7.83
N LYS A 212 -4.69 -12.59 -8.51
CA LYS A 212 -5.01 -13.19 -9.82
C LYS A 212 -4.10 -12.67 -10.95
N LYS A 213 -3.76 -11.37 -10.96
CA LYS A 213 -2.99 -10.76 -12.07
C LYS A 213 -1.48 -10.92 -11.96
N TRP A 214 -0.93 -10.90 -10.74
CA TRP A 214 0.51 -10.78 -10.55
C TRP A 214 1.12 -11.92 -9.75
N SER A 215 0.34 -12.94 -9.37
CA SER A 215 0.94 -14.15 -8.79
C SER A 215 1.90 -14.78 -9.80
N PRO A 216 3.10 -15.20 -9.34
CA PRO A 216 3.99 -16.00 -10.15
C PRO A 216 3.28 -17.27 -10.61
N SER A 217 3.56 -17.69 -11.84
CA SER A 217 3.10 -18.95 -12.39
C SER A 217 4.27 -19.74 -12.96
N LEU A 218 4.03 -20.95 -13.45
CA LEU A 218 5.03 -21.75 -14.13
C LEU A 218 4.75 -21.75 -15.63
N VAL A 219 5.80 -21.65 -16.44
CA VAL A 219 5.74 -21.75 -17.90
C VAL A 219 6.79 -22.72 -18.39
N LYS A 220 6.44 -23.58 -19.34
CA LYS A 220 7.40 -24.44 -20.04
C LYS A 220 7.85 -23.74 -21.33
N MET A 221 9.14 -23.48 -21.45
CA MET A 221 9.72 -22.81 -22.62
C MET A 221 10.06 -23.83 -23.72
N SER A 222 10.42 -23.35 -24.90
CA SER A 222 10.76 -24.19 -26.06
C SER A 222 11.97 -25.11 -25.83
N ASP A 223 12.83 -24.79 -24.86
CA ASP A 223 13.95 -25.64 -24.43
C ASP A 223 13.52 -26.82 -23.53
N GLY A 224 12.21 -26.94 -23.26
CA GLY A 224 11.61 -27.98 -22.44
C GLY A 224 11.74 -27.75 -20.94
N LYS A 225 12.38 -26.67 -20.50
CA LYS A 225 12.56 -26.34 -19.07
C LYS A 225 11.38 -25.57 -18.53
N ILE A 226 11.15 -25.73 -17.22
CA ILE A 226 10.14 -25.00 -16.47
C ILE A 226 10.77 -23.73 -15.90
N HIS A 227 10.12 -22.60 -16.12
CA HIS A 227 10.52 -21.29 -15.63
C HIS A 227 9.42 -20.67 -14.78
N ILE A 228 9.82 -19.80 -13.84
CA ILE A 228 8.88 -18.95 -13.10
C ILE A 228 8.49 -17.78 -13.99
N ASP A 229 7.22 -17.71 -14.34
CA ASP A 229 6.64 -16.66 -15.16
C ASP A 229 6.18 -15.47 -14.29
N THR A 230 6.84 -14.33 -14.52
CA THR A 230 6.53 -13.05 -13.90
C THR A 230 6.73 -11.94 -14.95
N ARG A 231 6.25 -10.71 -14.65
CA ARG A 231 6.57 -9.55 -15.50
C ARG A 231 8.07 -9.32 -15.68
N PHE A 232 8.87 -9.56 -14.64
CA PHE A 232 10.31 -9.42 -14.68
C PHE A 232 10.95 -10.49 -15.59
N THR A 233 10.51 -11.75 -15.46
CA THR A 233 10.96 -12.85 -16.31
C THR A 233 10.63 -12.58 -17.78
N ARG A 234 9.40 -12.13 -18.10
CA ARG A 234 8.98 -11.80 -19.47
C ARG A 234 9.80 -10.64 -20.05
N LEU A 235 10.14 -9.64 -19.23
CA LEU A 235 10.93 -8.49 -19.65
C LEU A 235 12.39 -8.87 -19.98
N LEU A 236 13.03 -9.65 -19.10
CA LEU A 236 14.47 -9.94 -19.22
C LEU A 236 14.78 -11.28 -19.89
N ASN A 237 13.78 -12.13 -20.08
CA ASN A 237 13.92 -13.53 -20.48
C ASN A 237 14.92 -14.30 -19.60
N LYS A 238 14.89 -14.03 -18.30
CA LYS A 238 15.79 -14.58 -17.26
C LYS A 238 14.99 -14.92 -16.01
N PRO A 239 15.46 -15.84 -15.15
CA PRO A 239 14.82 -16.11 -13.86
C PRO A 239 14.56 -14.81 -13.07
N PRO A 240 13.48 -14.72 -12.26
CA PRO A 240 13.12 -13.51 -11.51
C PRO A 240 13.99 -13.29 -10.27
N ILE A 241 15.30 -13.48 -10.43
CA ILE A 241 16.36 -13.32 -9.45
C ILE A 241 17.49 -12.59 -10.16
N MET A 242 18.00 -11.53 -9.55
CA MET A 242 19.09 -10.75 -10.09
C MET A 242 20.16 -10.45 -9.05
N VAL A 243 21.37 -10.18 -9.53
CA VAL A 243 22.47 -9.67 -8.72
C VAL A 243 22.58 -8.17 -8.94
N ALA A 244 22.33 -7.38 -7.90
CA ALA A 244 22.42 -5.94 -7.96
C ALA A 244 23.88 -5.47 -8.14
N GLY A 245 24.03 -4.30 -8.76
CA GLY A 245 25.32 -3.62 -8.86
C GLY A 245 25.81 -3.19 -7.49
N MET A 246 26.87 -3.85 -7.01
CA MET A 246 27.53 -3.54 -5.75
C MET A 246 29.00 -3.28 -6.03
N THR A 247 29.46 -2.04 -5.82
CA THR A 247 30.81 -1.58 -6.22
C THR A 247 31.96 -2.55 -5.92
N PRO A 248 32.13 -3.11 -4.69
CA PRO A 248 33.26 -4.00 -4.44
C PRO A 248 33.11 -5.41 -5.06
N ALA A 249 31.88 -5.87 -5.30
CA ALA A 249 31.60 -7.23 -5.75
C ALA A 249 31.40 -7.31 -7.27
N ALA A 250 30.49 -6.49 -7.80
CA ALA A 250 30.04 -6.52 -9.19
C ALA A 250 30.86 -5.64 -10.15
N VAL A 251 32.06 -5.19 -9.74
CA VAL A 251 33.07 -4.58 -10.65
C VAL A 251 33.97 -5.64 -11.31
N ARG A 252 34.03 -6.85 -10.73
CA ARG A 252 34.95 -7.91 -11.15
C ARG A 252 34.39 -8.66 -12.38
N VAL A 253 35.18 -8.74 -13.44
CA VAL A 253 34.79 -9.44 -14.69
C VAL A 253 34.41 -10.87 -14.46
N GLY A 254 35.23 -11.64 -13.74
CA GLY A 254 34.96 -13.05 -13.50
C GLY A 254 33.62 -13.27 -12.79
N PHE A 255 33.27 -12.41 -11.83
CA PHE A 255 32.01 -12.50 -11.11
C PHE A 255 30.81 -12.18 -12.02
N VAL A 256 30.83 -11.02 -12.69
CA VAL A 256 29.75 -10.61 -13.60
C VAL A 256 29.57 -11.63 -14.73
N SER A 257 30.67 -12.05 -15.35
CA SER A 257 30.63 -13.03 -16.45
C SER A 257 30.08 -14.36 -15.99
N ALA A 258 30.48 -14.85 -14.81
CA ALA A 258 29.96 -16.10 -14.25
C ALA A 258 28.44 -16.05 -14.06
N VAL A 259 27.90 -14.98 -13.45
CA VAL A 259 26.46 -14.81 -13.22
C VAL A 259 25.67 -14.75 -14.52
N VAL A 260 26.18 -14.03 -15.53
CA VAL A 260 25.57 -13.95 -16.85
C VAL A 260 25.57 -15.32 -17.54
N SER A 261 26.69 -16.04 -17.49
CA SER A 261 26.87 -17.35 -18.13
C SER A 261 25.97 -18.44 -17.54
N VAL A 262 25.65 -18.38 -16.25
CA VAL A 262 24.66 -19.29 -15.63
C VAL A 262 23.21 -18.85 -15.84
N GLY A 263 22.98 -17.77 -16.59
CA GLY A 263 21.65 -17.37 -17.07
C GLY A 263 20.95 -16.29 -16.24
N TYR A 264 21.53 -15.80 -15.15
CA TYR A 264 20.91 -14.77 -14.31
C TYR A 264 21.17 -13.35 -14.84
N HIS A 265 20.41 -12.38 -14.33
CA HIS A 265 20.64 -10.96 -14.59
C HIS A 265 21.59 -10.38 -13.55
N VAL A 266 22.53 -9.56 -13.98
CA VAL A 266 23.47 -8.85 -13.10
C VAL A 266 23.76 -7.47 -13.66
N GLU A 267 23.90 -6.51 -12.75
CA GLU A 267 24.35 -5.17 -13.08
C GLU A 267 25.86 -5.05 -12.80
N LEU A 268 26.64 -4.67 -13.82
CA LEU A 268 28.04 -4.25 -13.65
C LEU A 268 28.05 -2.98 -12.80
N ALA A 269 28.84 -2.96 -11.71
CA ALA A 269 28.90 -1.79 -10.85
C ALA A 269 29.74 -0.66 -11.47
N GLY A 270 29.08 0.44 -11.84
CA GLY A 270 29.72 1.60 -12.46
C GLY A 270 30.63 2.38 -11.52
N GLY A 271 30.38 2.32 -10.20
CA GLY A 271 31.15 3.07 -9.20
C GLY A 271 32.66 2.74 -9.17
N GLY A 272 33.06 1.58 -9.69
CA GLY A 272 34.46 1.14 -9.75
C GLY A 272 35.23 1.61 -11.00
N HIS A 273 34.61 2.43 -11.86
CA HIS A 273 35.22 2.93 -13.10
C HIS A 273 35.36 4.45 -13.06
N TYR A 274 36.50 4.97 -13.51
CA TYR A 274 36.84 6.39 -13.39
C TYR A 274 37.02 7.11 -14.74
N SER A 275 36.85 6.39 -15.86
CA SER A 275 36.86 6.96 -17.21
C SER A 275 36.03 6.11 -18.16
N SER A 276 35.62 6.70 -19.28
CA SER A 276 34.92 6.00 -20.37
C SER A 276 35.77 4.87 -20.96
N ALA A 277 37.08 5.08 -21.09
CA ALA A 277 38.01 4.07 -21.58
C ALA A 277 38.06 2.85 -20.64
N ALA A 278 38.19 3.07 -19.33
CA ALA A 278 38.24 1.99 -18.34
C ALA A 278 36.94 1.16 -18.35
N LEU A 279 35.78 1.82 -18.43
CA LEU A 279 34.48 1.16 -18.53
C LEU A 279 34.37 0.35 -19.83
N ARG A 280 34.73 0.92 -20.98
CA ARG A 280 34.68 0.24 -22.29
C ARG A 280 35.58 -0.98 -22.33
N THR A 281 36.81 -0.88 -21.81
CA THR A 281 37.72 -2.02 -21.69
C THR A 281 37.10 -3.12 -20.82
N LYS A 282 36.46 -2.74 -19.70
CA LYS A 282 35.81 -3.71 -18.81
C LYS A 282 34.63 -4.42 -19.48
N VAL A 283 33.79 -3.67 -20.19
CA VAL A 283 32.66 -4.21 -20.95
C VAL A 283 33.15 -5.13 -22.07
N ALA A 284 34.23 -4.77 -22.77
CA ALA A 284 34.81 -5.62 -23.82
C ALA A 284 35.34 -6.95 -23.25
N GLU A 285 35.99 -6.92 -22.10
CA GLU A 285 36.47 -8.10 -21.37
C GLU A 285 35.33 -9.00 -20.89
N ILE A 286 34.23 -8.42 -20.38
CA ILE A 286 33.03 -9.21 -20.04
C ILE A 286 32.42 -9.81 -21.31
N ARG A 287 32.34 -9.04 -22.40
CA ARG A 287 31.76 -9.49 -23.68
C ARG A 287 32.50 -10.70 -24.25
N SER A 288 33.83 -10.80 -24.07
CA SER A 288 34.59 -11.98 -24.50
C SER A 288 34.36 -13.22 -23.63
N ASN A 289 33.77 -13.07 -22.44
CA ASN A 289 33.62 -14.12 -21.44
C ASN A 289 32.17 -14.59 -21.25
N ILE A 290 31.20 -13.96 -21.93
CA ILE A 290 29.77 -14.30 -21.83
C ILE A 290 29.24 -14.89 -23.15
N PRO A 291 28.16 -15.69 -23.11
CA PRO A 291 27.56 -16.24 -24.32
C PRO A 291 27.06 -15.15 -25.28
N ALA A 292 27.13 -15.44 -26.58
CA ALA A 292 26.62 -14.54 -27.62
C ALA A 292 25.11 -14.29 -27.43
N GLY A 293 24.67 -13.05 -27.70
CA GLY A 293 23.28 -12.64 -27.58
C GLY A 293 22.82 -12.31 -26.16
N VAL A 294 23.67 -12.45 -25.15
CA VAL A 294 23.33 -12.08 -23.76
C VAL A 294 23.72 -10.63 -23.47
N GLY A 295 22.75 -9.87 -22.94
CA GLY A 295 22.94 -8.46 -22.58
C GLY A 295 23.60 -8.28 -21.22
N LEU A 296 24.33 -7.17 -21.08
CA LEU A 296 24.86 -6.65 -19.82
C LEU A 296 24.09 -5.40 -19.43
N THR A 297 23.92 -5.18 -18.14
CA THR A 297 23.36 -3.93 -17.58
C THR A 297 24.42 -3.30 -16.69
N LEU A 298 24.45 -1.98 -16.59
CA LEU A 298 25.38 -1.26 -15.73
C LEU A 298 24.59 -0.42 -14.72
N ASP A 299 25.00 -0.55 -13.46
CA ASP A 299 24.57 0.23 -12.31
C ASP A 299 25.42 1.51 -12.24
N ALA A 300 24.91 2.60 -12.81
CA ALA A 300 25.55 3.92 -12.72
C ALA A 300 25.31 4.57 -11.34
N LEU A 301 26.02 5.66 -11.01
CA LEU A 301 25.80 6.38 -9.75
C LEU A 301 25.30 7.81 -10.01
N TYR A 302 23.98 8.04 -9.97
CA TYR A 302 23.40 9.38 -10.19
C TYR A 302 23.91 10.43 -9.19
N VAL A 303 24.23 10.03 -7.97
CA VAL A 303 24.81 10.92 -6.93
C VAL A 303 26.23 11.40 -7.26
N ASN A 304 26.92 10.80 -8.24
CA ASN A 304 28.25 11.20 -8.67
C ASN A 304 28.21 11.74 -10.12
N PRO A 305 27.96 13.06 -10.32
CA PRO A 305 27.81 13.65 -11.65
C PRO A 305 29.00 13.41 -12.58
N ARG A 306 30.22 13.34 -12.04
CA ARG A 306 31.43 13.07 -12.83
C ARG A 306 31.44 11.67 -13.42
N GLN A 307 31.14 10.66 -12.60
CA GLN A 307 31.02 9.28 -13.08
C GLN A 307 29.82 9.12 -14.01
N PHE A 308 28.69 9.67 -13.59
CA PHE A 308 27.45 9.63 -14.34
C PHE A 308 27.60 10.24 -15.74
N GLY A 309 28.31 11.37 -15.87
CA GLY A 309 28.48 12.07 -17.13
C GLY A 309 29.14 11.26 -18.26
N PHE A 310 30.11 10.38 -17.94
CA PHE A 310 30.70 9.48 -18.94
C PHE A 310 30.05 8.10 -19.00
N GLN A 311 29.27 7.75 -17.98
CA GLN A 311 28.44 6.54 -17.96
C GLN A 311 27.19 6.74 -18.82
N LEU A 312 26.64 7.96 -18.95
CA LEU A 312 25.62 8.29 -19.95
C LEU A 312 26.26 8.41 -21.35
N PRO A 313 25.69 7.85 -22.44
CA PRO A 313 24.37 7.20 -22.60
C PRO A 313 24.33 5.69 -22.26
N LEU A 314 25.40 5.17 -21.67
CA LEU A 314 25.61 3.75 -21.40
C LEU A 314 25.09 3.36 -20.00
N TRP A 315 23.76 3.30 -19.78
CA TRP A 315 23.11 2.57 -18.65
C TRP A 315 23.00 3.31 -17.27
N PHE A 316 22.04 2.91 -16.41
CA PHE A 316 21.59 3.66 -15.20
C PHE A 316 21.71 2.92 -13.86
N ALA A 317 21.99 3.67 -12.78
CA ALA A 317 21.49 3.45 -11.41
C ALA A 317 21.76 4.61 -10.39
N ALA A 318 21.34 4.35 -9.14
CA ALA A 318 21.49 5.06 -7.85
C ALA A 318 21.05 6.52 -7.74
N GLY A 319 19.73 6.75 -7.78
CA GLY A 319 19.05 8.02 -7.53
C GLY A 319 17.80 8.13 -8.41
N ILE A 320 16.83 8.96 -8.01
CA ILE A 320 15.65 9.22 -8.84
C ILE A 320 15.73 10.65 -9.40
N PRO A 321 15.92 10.82 -10.73
CA PRO A 321 15.93 12.12 -11.35
C PRO A 321 14.56 12.82 -11.24
N ALA A 322 14.52 14.11 -11.55
CA ALA A 322 13.25 14.80 -11.79
C ALA A 322 12.54 14.17 -13.01
N THR A 323 11.21 14.28 -13.08
CA THR A 323 10.38 13.62 -14.11
C THR A 323 10.81 14.00 -15.53
N GLU A 324 11.10 15.28 -15.77
CA GLU A 324 11.53 15.80 -17.08
C GLU A 324 12.88 15.23 -17.47
N LYS A 325 13.82 15.19 -16.50
CA LYS A 325 15.14 14.62 -16.74
C LYS A 325 15.06 13.10 -16.95
N ALA A 326 14.14 12.42 -16.25
CA ALA A 326 13.89 11.00 -16.43
C ALA A 326 13.35 10.69 -17.84
N ALA A 327 12.49 11.54 -18.39
CA ALA A 327 11.98 11.40 -19.74
C ALA A 327 13.10 11.55 -20.79
N GLU A 328 13.95 12.59 -20.68
CA GLU A 328 15.13 12.77 -21.56
C GLU A 328 16.06 11.55 -21.51
N ILE A 329 16.28 11.04 -20.29
CA ILE A 329 17.04 9.82 -20.04
C ILE A 329 16.43 8.62 -20.77
N ILE A 330 15.12 8.39 -20.62
CA ILE A 330 14.42 7.24 -21.19
C ILE A 330 14.42 7.32 -22.72
N GLU A 331 14.23 8.50 -23.29
CA GLU A 331 14.31 8.73 -24.73
C GLU A 331 15.70 8.43 -25.29
N GLY A 332 16.76 8.89 -24.60
CA GLY A 332 18.14 8.58 -24.95
C GLY A 332 18.45 7.09 -24.89
N LEU A 333 17.94 6.38 -23.88
CA LEU A 333 18.06 4.93 -23.75
C LEU A 333 17.37 4.19 -24.90
N ALA A 334 16.11 4.56 -25.18
CA ALA A 334 15.33 3.96 -26.25
C ALA A 334 16.02 4.14 -27.60
N SER A 335 16.53 5.35 -27.86
CA SER A 335 17.30 5.69 -29.07
C SER A 335 18.60 4.88 -29.20
N ALA A 336 19.22 4.53 -28.08
CA ALA A 336 20.40 3.67 -28.01
C ALA A 336 20.08 2.16 -28.07
N GLY A 337 18.80 1.77 -28.20
CA GLY A 337 18.36 0.38 -28.24
C GLY A 337 18.30 -0.31 -26.87
N ILE A 338 18.36 0.45 -25.77
CA ILE A 338 18.23 -0.09 -24.41
C ILE A 338 16.73 -0.31 -24.12
N ARG A 339 16.41 -1.49 -23.56
CA ARG A 339 15.03 -2.00 -23.47
C ARG A 339 14.32 -1.75 -22.14
N HIS A 340 15.03 -1.29 -21.13
CA HIS A 340 14.47 -1.02 -19.80
C HIS A 340 15.39 -0.10 -19.00
N VAL A 341 14.85 0.49 -17.94
CA VAL A 341 15.60 1.24 -16.94
C VAL A 341 15.21 0.76 -15.54
N SER A 342 16.17 0.78 -14.62
CA SER A 342 15.94 0.43 -13.22
C SER A 342 16.13 1.65 -12.33
N PHE A 343 15.20 1.88 -11.40
CA PHE A 343 15.35 2.88 -10.36
C PHE A 343 15.37 2.22 -8.98
N LYS A 344 16.29 2.67 -8.13
CA LYS A 344 16.44 2.26 -6.72
C LYS A 344 15.90 3.39 -5.81
N PRO A 345 14.59 3.43 -5.51
CA PRO A 345 14.01 4.50 -4.69
C PRO A 345 14.52 4.48 -3.25
N VAL A 346 15.04 5.62 -2.81
CA VAL A 346 15.33 5.93 -1.40
C VAL A 346 15.06 7.44 -1.20
N PRO A 347 14.29 7.91 -0.19
CA PRO A 347 13.49 7.19 0.82
C PRO A 347 12.06 6.84 0.32
N SER A 348 11.14 6.52 1.23
CA SER A 348 9.77 6.01 0.94
C SER A 348 8.95 6.83 -0.08
N MET A 349 8.99 8.16 -0.05
CA MET A 349 8.33 9.04 -1.03
C MET A 349 8.93 8.96 -2.44
N ALA A 350 10.07 8.30 -2.60
CA ALA A 350 10.73 8.18 -3.89
C ALA A 350 10.06 7.10 -4.77
N SER A 351 9.32 6.14 -4.19
CA SER A 351 8.50 5.20 -4.97
C SER A 351 7.42 5.93 -5.79
N ASP A 352 6.77 6.94 -5.21
CA ASP A 352 5.77 7.75 -5.92
C ASP A 352 6.39 8.50 -7.11
N LYS A 353 7.64 8.95 -6.98
CA LYS A 353 8.38 9.54 -8.10
C LYS A 353 8.62 8.53 -9.23
N VAL A 354 8.94 7.28 -8.91
CA VAL A 354 9.06 6.22 -9.95
C VAL A 354 7.72 5.99 -10.64
N VAL A 355 6.61 5.99 -9.90
CA VAL A 355 5.26 5.85 -10.46
C VAL A 355 4.94 7.01 -11.40
N ILE A 356 5.25 8.25 -11.01
CA ILE A 356 5.07 9.44 -11.86
C ILE A 356 5.91 9.35 -13.14
N ILE A 357 7.18 8.93 -13.03
CA ILE A 357 8.05 8.73 -14.19
C ILE A 357 7.48 7.64 -15.12
N ALA A 358 6.99 6.53 -14.56
CA ALA A 358 6.39 5.44 -15.33
C ALA A 358 5.10 5.89 -16.05
N ALA A 359 4.25 6.66 -15.37
CA ALA A 359 3.03 7.21 -15.97
C ALA A 359 3.34 8.17 -17.12
N ALA A 360 4.42 8.94 -17.03
CA ALA A 360 4.88 9.82 -18.11
C ALA A 360 5.55 9.07 -19.27
N ASN A 361 5.98 7.81 -19.07
CA ASN A 361 6.69 7.00 -20.07
C ASN A 361 6.04 5.60 -20.21
N PRO A 362 4.75 5.51 -20.59
CA PRO A 362 3.94 4.30 -20.40
C PRO A 362 4.37 3.10 -21.25
N THR A 363 5.14 3.31 -22.32
CA THR A 363 5.61 2.25 -23.23
C THR A 363 7.00 1.74 -22.89
N PHE A 364 7.75 2.43 -22.02
CA PHE A 364 9.11 2.06 -21.69
C PHE A 364 9.16 1.25 -20.39
N PRO A 365 9.73 0.03 -20.37
CA PRO A 365 9.80 -0.78 -19.17
C PRO A 365 10.65 -0.16 -18.05
N ILE A 366 10.06 0.00 -16.87
CA ILE A 366 10.73 0.49 -15.67
C ILE A 366 10.73 -0.60 -14.58
N ILE A 367 11.91 -0.92 -14.06
CA ILE A 367 12.10 -1.84 -12.93
C ILE A 367 12.29 -1.00 -11.65
N LEU A 368 11.31 -1.09 -10.74
CA LEU A 368 11.43 -0.50 -9.40
C LEU A 368 12.14 -1.50 -8.49
N GLN A 369 13.40 -1.22 -8.16
CA GLN A 369 14.22 -2.04 -7.27
C GLN A 369 14.11 -1.52 -5.83
N TRP A 370 13.09 -1.98 -5.11
CA TRP A 370 12.88 -1.60 -3.71
C TRP A 370 13.91 -2.25 -2.79
N THR A 371 14.61 -1.41 -2.02
CA THR A 371 15.60 -1.85 -1.03
C THR A 371 15.28 -1.24 0.33
N GLY A 372 15.18 -2.09 1.35
CA GLY A 372 15.01 -1.65 2.74
C GLY A 372 16.31 -1.81 3.52
N ARG A 373 16.32 -2.75 4.47
CA ARG A 373 17.52 -3.10 5.26
C ARG A 373 18.52 -3.85 4.38
N ALA A 374 19.45 -3.13 3.79
CA ALA A 374 20.45 -3.66 2.85
C ALA A 374 21.88 -3.39 3.34
N GLY A 375 22.86 -4.13 2.80
CA GLY A 375 24.27 -3.83 2.96
C GLY A 375 24.74 -2.71 2.02
N GLY A 376 25.85 -2.05 2.34
CA GLY A 376 26.36 -0.90 1.58
C GLY A 376 25.67 0.41 1.98
N HIS A 377 25.49 1.33 1.03
CA HIS A 377 24.70 2.55 1.27
C HIS A 377 23.23 2.18 1.48
N HIS A 378 22.70 2.46 2.66
CA HIS A 378 21.36 2.03 3.07
C HIS A 378 20.48 3.20 3.51
N SER A 379 19.17 2.97 3.50
CA SER A 379 18.17 3.92 3.98
C SER A 379 17.93 3.78 5.49
N CYS A 380 17.23 4.76 6.08
CA CYS A 380 16.66 4.66 7.42
C CYS A 380 15.24 4.08 7.42
N GLU A 381 14.73 3.65 6.26
CA GLU A 381 13.35 3.19 6.09
C GLU A 381 13.19 1.74 6.54
N ASP A 382 11.98 1.40 6.98
CA ASP A 382 11.57 0.00 7.09
C ASP A 382 11.40 -0.63 5.70
N PHE A 383 11.60 -1.95 5.59
CA PHE A 383 11.47 -2.65 4.32
C PHE A 383 10.01 -2.81 3.87
N HIS A 384 9.07 -3.04 4.79
CA HIS A 384 7.70 -3.39 4.44
C HIS A 384 6.83 -2.15 4.28
N TRP A 385 6.95 -1.20 5.22
CA TRP A 385 6.04 -0.06 5.29
C TRP A 385 5.89 0.72 3.98
N PRO A 386 6.98 1.12 3.29
CA PRO A 386 6.87 1.93 2.07
C PRO A 386 6.21 1.17 0.91
N ILE A 387 6.44 -0.15 0.79
CA ILE A 387 5.77 -0.96 -0.22
C ILE A 387 4.30 -1.12 0.12
N LEU A 388 3.95 -1.42 1.37
CA LEU A 388 2.54 -1.54 1.77
C LEU A 388 1.75 -0.25 1.51
N SER A 389 2.37 0.92 1.65
CA SER A 389 1.70 2.20 1.37
C SER A 389 1.63 2.57 -0.12
N THR A 390 2.49 2.01 -0.98
CA THR A 390 2.61 2.43 -2.39
C THR A 390 2.31 1.32 -3.40
N TYR A 391 2.10 0.07 -2.97
CA TYR A 391 1.91 -1.07 -3.87
C TYR A 391 0.72 -0.89 -4.81
N SER A 392 -0.37 -0.28 -4.32
CA SER A 392 -1.52 0.07 -5.16
C SER A 392 -1.12 0.98 -6.32
N SER A 393 -0.49 2.11 -6.01
CA SER A 393 -0.01 3.08 -7.01
C SER A 393 1.03 2.48 -7.97
N ILE A 394 1.91 1.59 -7.48
CA ILE A 394 2.91 0.87 -8.31
C ILE A 394 2.24 -0.04 -9.36
N ARG A 395 1.00 -0.46 -9.10
CA ARG A 395 0.31 -1.49 -9.88
C ARG A 395 -0.83 -0.98 -10.75
N GLN A 396 -1.19 0.30 -10.61
CA GLN A 396 -1.99 1.05 -11.59
C GLN A 396 -1.24 1.09 -12.92
#